data_AF-A0A6P5AVM6-F1
#
_entry.id   AF-A0A6P5AVM6-F1
#
_cell.length_a   1.000
_cell.length_b   1.000
_cell.length_c   1.000
_cell.angle_alpha   90.00
_cell.angle_beta   90.00
_cell.angle_gamma   90.00
#
_symmetry.space_group_name_H-M   'P 1'
#
loop_
_entity.id
_entity.type
_entity.pdbx_description
1 polymer ?
#
loop_
_entity_poly.entity_id
_entity_poly.type
_entity_poly.pdbx_seq_one_letter_code
_entity_poly.pdbx_strand_id
1 'polypeptide(L)'
;MTQNVFFFYLLQALDYDVFLISSSVSYPISHVIIGVRNVAERDDVYLAEVGCGHPTFQAIPLNFQEESPVYQHSFLEYRFVKKGELIERQHRRGDIRPLGPGQQPGTWRRFYDFTLEPRDLAFFREPMNTVYTVPGKFLQSLRVITFQKDRLRAIKDWFLLEEQGDHTLRQTKIHSMSEMMAIIKEIAPKIDQDTVSKALSHWQDASECRMSHHVSKIV
;
A
#
# COMPACT_ATOMS: atom_id res chain seq x y z
N MET A 1 -4.82 5.62 -3.83
CA MET A 1 -5.81 6.69 -3.57
C MET A 1 -7.23 6.16 -3.38
N THR A 2 -7.80 5.46 -4.36
CA THR A 2 -9.25 5.17 -4.42
C THR A 2 -9.83 4.47 -3.19
N GLN A 3 -9.11 3.50 -2.60
CA GLN A 3 -9.58 2.76 -1.43
C GLN A 3 -9.77 3.65 -0.20
N ASN A 4 -8.79 4.50 0.13
CA ASN A 4 -8.90 5.41 1.27
C ASN A 4 -9.94 6.51 1.02
N VAL A 5 -10.08 7.02 -0.22
CA VAL A 5 -11.13 8.01 -0.52
C VAL A 5 -12.53 7.40 -0.40
N PHE A 6 -12.74 6.18 -0.89
CA PHE A 6 -14.01 5.47 -0.69
C PHE A 6 -14.30 5.26 0.80
N PHE A 7 -13.32 4.79 1.57
CA PHE A 7 -13.49 4.52 2.99
C PHE A 7 -13.72 5.80 3.80
N PHE A 8 -13.10 6.92 3.43
CA PHE A 8 -13.37 8.24 3.98
C PHE A 8 -14.85 8.61 3.86
N TYR A 9 -15.43 8.51 2.65
CA TYR A 9 -16.84 8.82 2.44
C TYR A 9 -17.78 7.84 3.13
N LEU A 10 -17.39 6.56 3.23
CA LEU A 10 -18.16 5.59 4.01
C LEU A 10 -18.21 5.96 5.49
N LEU A 11 -17.06 6.29 6.10
CA LEU A 11 -17.00 6.70 7.51
C LEU A 11 -17.77 8.01 7.74
N GLN A 12 -17.64 8.97 6.82
CA GLN A 12 -18.41 10.21 6.88
C GLN A 12 -19.92 9.96 6.83
N ALA A 13 -20.39 9.04 5.98
CA ALA A 13 -21.80 8.66 5.90
C ALA A 13 -22.31 7.90 7.13
N LEU A 14 -21.41 7.41 7.99
CA LEU A 14 -21.69 6.80 9.29
C LEU A 14 -21.53 7.82 10.44
N ASP A 15 -21.50 9.11 10.13
CA ASP A 15 -21.40 10.24 11.09
C ASP A 15 -20.09 10.29 11.90
N TYR A 16 -19.03 9.63 11.45
CA TYR A 16 -17.70 9.83 12.04
C TYR A 16 -17.10 11.18 11.66
N ASP A 17 -16.41 11.83 12.60
CA ASP A 17 -15.57 13.01 12.34
C ASP A 17 -14.26 12.56 11.65
N VAL A 18 -14.26 12.60 10.33
CA VAL A 18 -13.14 12.16 9.49
C VAL A 18 -12.49 13.31 8.73
N PHE A 19 -11.18 13.18 8.49
CA PHE A 19 -10.42 14.10 7.66
C PHE A 19 -9.36 13.34 6.85
N LEU A 20 -9.03 13.87 5.66
CA LEU A 20 -7.95 13.30 4.84
C LEU A 20 -6.60 13.87 5.29
N ILE A 21 -5.58 13.03 5.24
CA ILE A 21 -4.21 13.36 5.58
C ILE A 21 -3.32 13.03 4.39
N SER A 22 -2.37 13.92 4.12
CA SER A 22 -1.32 13.70 3.13
C SER A 22 -0.17 12.91 3.72
N SER A 23 0.31 11.92 2.98
CA SER A 23 1.46 11.10 3.36
C SER A 23 2.44 10.91 2.21
N SER A 24 3.71 10.70 2.54
CA SER A 24 4.78 10.47 1.56
C SER A 24 5.30 9.05 1.68
N VAL A 25 5.38 8.28 0.58
CA VAL A 25 5.93 6.91 0.59
C VAL A 25 7.26 6.84 -0.13
N SER A 26 7.30 7.21 -1.41
CA SER A 26 8.56 7.29 -2.18
C SER A 26 8.78 8.68 -2.79
N TYR A 27 7.71 9.47 -2.87
CA TYR A 27 7.73 10.87 -3.30
C TYR A 27 6.88 11.67 -2.31
N PRO A 28 7.09 12.99 -2.21
CA PRO A 28 6.22 13.86 -1.42
C PRO A 28 4.76 13.69 -1.83
N ILE A 29 3.86 13.61 -0.84
CA ILE A 29 2.39 13.65 -1.06
C ILE A 29 1.93 12.51 -2.00
N SER A 30 2.60 11.35 -1.93
CA SER A 30 2.33 10.21 -2.81
C SER A 30 1.27 9.24 -2.25
N HIS A 31 0.64 9.56 -1.13
CA HIS A 31 -0.32 8.68 -0.46
C HIS A 31 -1.36 9.49 0.31
N VAL A 32 -2.59 8.98 0.34
CA VAL A 32 -3.73 9.57 1.06
C VAL A 32 -4.07 8.63 2.19
N ILE A 33 -4.18 9.14 3.42
CA ILE A 33 -4.58 8.37 4.60
C ILE A 33 -5.74 9.09 5.31
N ILE A 34 -6.40 8.44 6.27
CA ILE A 34 -7.61 8.98 6.92
C ILE A 34 -7.34 9.14 8.42
N GLY A 35 -7.59 10.33 8.93
CA GLY A 35 -7.73 10.58 10.36
C GLY A 35 -9.20 10.52 10.76
N VAL A 36 -9.48 9.96 11.93
CA VAL A 36 -10.80 9.91 12.55
C VAL A 36 -10.68 10.48 13.95
N ARG A 37 -11.52 11.44 14.34
CA ARG A 37 -11.52 12.03 15.68
C ARG A 37 -12.64 11.49 16.54
N ASN A 38 -12.49 11.61 17.86
CA ASN A 38 -13.54 11.35 18.84
C ASN A 38 -14.13 9.93 18.73
N VAL A 39 -13.28 8.93 18.51
CA VAL A 39 -13.67 7.54 18.25
C VAL A 39 -13.99 6.80 19.54
N ALA A 40 -13.04 6.77 20.48
CA ALA A 40 -13.19 6.08 21.76
C ALA A 40 -13.37 7.09 22.91
N GLU A 41 -12.61 8.19 22.86
CA GLU A 41 -12.61 9.26 23.84
C GLU A 41 -12.66 10.62 23.15
N ARG A 42 -13.05 11.65 23.91
CA ARG A 42 -13.05 13.02 23.41
C ARG A 42 -11.61 13.44 23.05
N ASP A 43 -11.47 14.12 21.92
CA ASP A 43 -10.22 14.66 21.38
C ASP A 43 -9.18 13.61 20.97
N ASP A 44 -9.57 12.33 20.89
CA ASP A 44 -8.70 11.30 20.32
C ASP A 44 -8.61 11.37 18.80
N VAL A 45 -7.51 10.82 18.26
CA VAL A 45 -7.31 10.68 16.83
C VAL A 45 -6.86 9.27 16.51
N TYR A 46 -7.55 8.65 15.57
CA TYR A 46 -7.22 7.33 15.02
C TYR A 46 -6.85 7.44 13.55
N LEU A 47 -5.89 6.62 13.12
CA LEU A 47 -5.60 6.37 11.72
C LEU A 47 -6.50 5.24 11.20
N ALA A 48 -7.22 5.51 10.12
CA ALA A 48 -7.88 4.51 9.29
C ALA A 48 -7.14 4.39 7.95
N GLU A 49 -6.63 3.20 7.64
CA GLU A 49 -5.80 2.97 6.46
C GLU A 49 -6.16 1.64 5.80
N VAL A 50 -6.67 1.71 4.58
CA VAL A 50 -7.11 0.54 3.78
C VAL A 50 -6.50 0.51 2.38
N GLY A 51 -5.61 1.46 2.04
CA GLY A 51 -5.11 1.72 0.70
C GLY A 51 -3.60 1.59 0.50
N CYS A 52 -2.82 1.31 1.53
CA CYS A 52 -1.35 1.30 1.45
C CYS A 52 -0.74 -0.02 0.92
N GLY A 53 -1.56 -1.06 0.71
CA GLY A 53 -1.11 -2.37 0.23
C GLY A 53 -0.34 -3.22 1.24
N HIS A 54 -0.26 -2.78 2.50
CA HIS A 54 0.30 -3.52 3.63
C HIS A 54 -0.77 -3.72 4.70
N PRO A 55 -0.69 -4.78 5.52
CA PRO A 55 -1.75 -5.12 6.46
C PRO A 55 -1.91 -4.04 7.53
N THR A 56 -3.16 -3.64 7.78
CA THR A 56 -3.61 -2.76 8.86
C THR A 56 -5.07 -3.13 9.11
N PHE A 57 -5.31 -4.04 10.06
CA PHE A 57 -6.62 -4.65 10.28
C PHE A 57 -7.41 -4.01 11.42
N GLN A 58 -6.90 -2.91 11.97
CA GLN A 58 -7.58 -2.11 12.98
C GLN A 58 -7.23 -0.64 12.80
N ALA A 59 -8.10 0.24 13.29
CA ALA A 59 -7.79 1.65 13.44
C ALA A 59 -6.66 1.82 14.47
N ILE A 60 -5.72 2.73 14.19
CA ILE A 60 -4.53 2.89 15.03
C ILE A 60 -4.63 4.20 15.83
N PRO A 61 -4.62 4.16 17.17
CA PRO A 61 -4.63 5.40 17.97
C PRO A 61 -3.32 6.18 17.73
N LEU A 62 -3.45 7.48 17.52
CA LEU A 62 -2.32 8.40 17.27
C LEU A 62 -1.98 9.29 18.48
N ASN A 63 -2.65 9.06 19.62
CA ASN A 63 -2.48 9.79 20.88
C ASN A 63 -1.26 9.32 21.71
N PHE A 64 -0.36 8.51 21.16
CA PHE A 64 0.86 8.08 21.86
C PHE A 64 1.86 9.23 22.01
N GLN A 65 2.74 9.17 23.02
CA GLN A 65 3.71 10.24 23.29
C GLN A 65 4.90 10.22 22.31
N GLU A 66 5.62 9.10 22.25
CA GLU A 66 6.80 8.94 21.39
C GLU A 66 6.60 7.85 20.34
N GLU A 67 6.18 6.66 20.77
CA GLU A 67 5.96 5.51 19.90
C GLU A 67 4.63 4.83 20.21
N SER A 68 3.99 4.27 19.19
CA SER A 68 2.86 3.36 19.38
C SER A 68 3.35 2.00 19.90
N PRO A 69 2.43 1.15 20.40
CA PRO A 69 2.71 -0.28 20.50
C PRO A 69 3.20 -0.87 19.17
N VAL A 70 3.92 -1.98 19.25
CA VAL A 70 4.28 -2.77 18.06
C VAL A 70 3.08 -3.60 17.65
N TYR A 71 2.68 -3.47 16.39
CA TYR A 71 1.60 -4.23 15.78
C TYR A 71 2.18 -5.34 14.90
N GLN A 72 1.59 -6.54 15.01
CA GLN A 72 1.82 -7.64 14.07
C GLN A 72 0.49 -8.00 13.43
N HIS A 73 0.32 -7.63 12.16
CA HIS A 73 -0.81 -8.06 11.36
C HIS A 73 -0.30 -8.81 10.15
N SER A 74 -0.86 -10.00 9.88
CA SER A 74 -0.42 -10.83 8.76
C SER A 74 1.12 -11.04 8.88
N PHE A 75 1.85 -11.06 7.76
CA PHE A 75 3.30 -11.25 7.73
C PHE A 75 4.11 -10.08 8.32
N LEU A 76 3.50 -8.92 8.55
CA LEU A 76 4.22 -7.66 8.78
C LEU A 76 4.17 -7.20 10.24
N GLU A 77 5.34 -6.84 10.75
CA GLU A 77 5.50 -6.09 11.98
C GLU A 77 5.72 -4.60 11.69
N TYR A 78 4.96 -3.73 12.35
CA TYR A 78 5.06 -2.28 12.19
C TYR A 78 4.73 -1.52 13.47
N ARG A 79 5.17 -0.26 13.53
CA ARG A 79 4.86 0.70 14.59
C ARG A 79 4.76 2.12 14.03
N PHE A 80 4.34 3.06 14.85
CA PHE A 80 4.38 4.49 14.56
C PHE A 80 5.31 5.20 15.53
N VAL A 81 6.06 6.19 15.03
CA VAL A 81 7.01 6.97 15.81
C VAL A 81 6.78 8.45 15.54
N LYS A 82 6.64 9.26 16.59
CA LYS A 82 6.57 10.72 16.52
C LYS A 82 7.97 11.32 16.46
N LYS A 83 8.15 12.28 15.57
CA LYS A 83 9.37 13.08 15.38
C LYS A 83 8.96 14.55 15.27
N GLY A 84 8.64 15.15 16.41
CA GLY A 84 7.90 16.41 16.45
C GLY A 84 6.49 16.21 15.90
N GLU A 85 6.07 17.08 14.97
CA GLU A 85 4.76 17.00 14.31
C GLU A 85 4.66 15.86 13.27
N LEU A 86 5.80 15.29 12.87
CA LEU A 86 5.87 14.21 11.89
C LEU A 86 5.62 12.86 12.57
N ILE A 87 4.72 12.06 12.01
CA ILE A 87 4.49 10.67 12.40
C ILE A 87 5.01 9.76 11.30
N GLU A 88 5.90 8.84 11.63
CA GLU A 88 6.40 7.83 10.71
C GLU A 88 5.77 6.47 11.00
N ARG A 89 5.22 5.81 9.97
CA ARG A 89 5.00 4.36 10.02
C ARG A 89 6.29 3.65 9.71
N GLN A 90 6.78 2.83 10.63
CA GLN A 90 8.00 2.04 10.47
C GLN A 90 7.66 0.56 10.37
N HIS A 91 8.33 -0.17 9.48
CA HIS A 91 8.20 -1.62 9.29
C HIS A 91 9.48 -2.32 9.75
N ARG A 92 9.38 -3.58 10.20
CA ARG A 92 10.55 -4.39 10.60
C ARG A 92 10.49 -5.80 10.01
N ARG A 93 9.89 -6.75 10.72
CA ARG A 93 9.77 -8.15 10.28
C ARG A 93 8.72 -8.24 9.18
N GLY A 94 9.02 -9.01 8.13
CA GLY A 94 8.13 -9.17 6.98
C GLY A 94 8.16 -8.03 5.97
N ASP A 95 8.99 -6.99 6.17
CA ASP A 95 9.09 -5.91 5.21
C ASP A 95 9.81 -6.35 3.92
N ILE A 96 9.03 -6.62 2.88
CA ILE A 96 9.49 -7.12 1.57
C ILE A 96 10.15 -6.05 0.69
N ARG A 97 10.28 -4.81 1.16
CA ARG A 97 10.91 -3.75 0.37
C ARG A 97 12.42 -3.99 0.32
N PRO A 98 13.06 -3.76 -0.86
CA PRO A 98 14.51 -3.82 -0.99
C PRO A 98 15.20 -2.96 0.07
N LEU A 99 16.33 -3.44 0.58
CA LEU A 99 17.18 -2.67 1.49
C LEU A 99 17.87 -1.55 0.71
N GLY A 100 17.81 -0.33 1.23
CA GLY A 100 18.65 0.77 0.75
C GLY A 100 20.10 0.61 1.22
N PRO A 101 21.03 1.41 0.67
CA PRO A 101 22.42 1.43 1.12
C PRO A 101 22.52 1.63 2.64
N GLY A 102 23.27 0.77 3.33
CA GLY A 102 23.48 0.83 4.78
C GLY A 102 22.32 0.32 5.64
N GLN A 103 21.20 -0.13 5.05
CA GLN A 103 20.10 -0.73 5.81
C GLN A 103 20.37 -2.20 6.11
N GLN A 104 20.07 -2.61 7.34
CA GLN A 104 20.20 -3.99 7.80
C GLN A 104 18.85 -4.70 7.82
N PRO A 105 18.77 -5.99 7.43
CA PRO A 105 17.57 -6.80 7.64
C PRO A 105 17.12 -6.79 9.11
N GLY A 106 15.81 -6.83 9.34
CA GLY A 106 15.27 -6.91 10.71
C GLY A 106 15.37 -5.63 11.53
N THR A 107 15.77 -4.50 10.94
CA THR A 107 15.73 -3.18 11.60
C THR A 107 14.44 -2.43 11.27
N TRP A 108 14.07 -1.47 12.13
CA TRP A 108 12.94 -0.58 11.87
C TRP A 108 13.27 0.36 10.69
N ARG A 109 12.43 0.32 9.66
CA ARG A 109 12.59 1.12 8.44
C ARG A 109 11.34 1.95 8.19
N ARG A 110 11.52 3.25 7.96
CA ARG A 110 10.44 4.15 7.56
C ARG A 110 9.73 3.61 6.30
N PHE A 111 8.41 3.49 6.37
CA PHE A 111 7.53 3.14 5.26
C PHE A 111 6.93 4.39 4.64
N TYR A 112 6.15 5.12 5.41
CA TYR A 112 5.67 6.45 5.06
C TYR A 112 5.70 7.36 6.28
N ASP A 113 5.52 8.64 6.04
CA ASP A 113 5.33 9.65 7.07
C ASP A 113 4.23 10.64 6.70
N PHE A 114 3.74 11.36 7.71
CA PHE A 114 2.65 12.31 7.60
C PHE A 114 2.62 13.26 8.80
N THR A 115 1.91 14.38 8.66
CA THR A 115 1.46 15.22 9.77
C THR A 115 -0.06 15.08 9.92
N LEU A 116 -0.63 15.50 11.04
CA LEU A 116 -2.09 15.46 11.25
C LEU A 116 -2.85 16.62 10.58
N GLU A 117 -2.19 17.36 9.68
CA GLU A 117 -2.80 18.50 8.99
C GLU A 117 -3.90 18.02 8.03
N PRO A 118 -5.17 18.46 8.23
CA PRO A 118 -6.27 18.09 7.36
C PRO A 118 -6.07 18.62 5.94
N ARG A 119 -6.48 17.82 4.95
CA ARG A 119 -6.45 18.17 3.53
C ARG A 119 -7.80 17.93 2.88
N ASP A 120 -8.13 18.76 1.90
CA ASP A 120 -9.28 18.51 1.02
C ASP A 120 -8.90 17.56 -0.11
N LEU A 121 -9.90 16.88 -0.70
CA LEU A 121 -9.67 15.99 -1.83
C LEU A 121 -8.97 16.69 -3.01
N ALA A 122 -9.27 17.98 -3.23
CA ALA A 122 -8.65 18.78 -4.28
C ALA A 122 -7.12 18.91 -4.14
N PHE A 123 -6.60 18.89 -2.91
CA PHE A 123 -5.17 18.93 -2.61
C PHE A 123 -4.40 17.78 -3.29
N PHE A 124 -5.05 16.63 -3.44
CA PHE A 124 -4.42 15.42 -3.98
C PHE A 124 -4.46 15.33 -5.51
N ARG A 125 -5.15 16.24 -6.20
CA ARG A 125 -5.36 16.13 -7.66
C ARG A 125 -4.04 16.05 -8.43
N GLU A 126 -3.15 17.03 -8.27
CA GLU A 126 -1.88 17.07 -8.99
C GLU A 126 -0.89 15.99 -8.54
N PRO A 127 -0.66 15.77 -7.22
CA PRO A 127 0.25 14.71 -6.78
C PRO A 127 -0.21 13.32 -7.23
N MET A 128 -1.52 13.03 -7.16
CA MET A 128 -2.04 11.73 -7.58
C MET A 128 -2.06 11.57 -9.09
N ASN A 129 -2.33 12.65 -9.85
CA ASN A 129 -2.16 12.62 -11.30
C ASN A 129 -0.74 12.20 -11.68
N THR A 130 0.27 12.76 -11.01
CA THR A 130 1.68 12.38 -11.21
C THR A 130 1.92 10.88 -10.95
N VAL A 131 1.38 10.35 -9.86
CA VAL A 131 1.49 8.92 -9.50
C VAL A 131 0.95 7.99 -10.59
N TYR A 132 -0.08 8.43 -11.33
CA TYR A 132 -0.76 7.63 -12.35
C TYR A 132 -0.41 7.99 -13.80
N THR A 133 0.43 9.01 -14.05
CA THR A 133 0.78 9.43 -15.42
C THR A 133 2.28 9.47 -15.68
N VAL A 134 3.11 9.66 -14.65
CA VAL A 134 4.56 9.70 -14.79
C VAL A 134 5.14 8.30 -14.57
N PRO A 135 6.05 7.80 -15.45
CA PRO A 135 6.67 6.49 -15.29
C PRO A 135 7.23 6.26 -13.89
N GLY A 136 6.70 5.26 -13.21
CA GLY A 136 7.05 4.93 -11.83
C GLY A 136 6.45 3.59 -11.40
N LYS A 137 6.59 3.25 -10.11
CA LYS A 137 6.30 1.91 -9.58
C LYS A 137 4.89 1.38 -9.93
N PHE A 138 3.88 2.24 -10.03
CA PHE A 138 2.49 1.83 -10.30
C PHE A 138 2.18 1.62 -11.78
N LEU A 139 2.89 2.31 -12.68
CA LEU A 139 2.74 2.11 -14.14
C LEU A 139 3.68 1.03 -14.67
N GLN A 140 4.66 0.64 -13.85
CA GLN A 140 5.74 -0.25 -14.27
C GLN A 140 5.63 -1.68 -13.74
N SER A 141 4.80 -1.90 -12.72
CA SER A 141 4.68 -3.17 -12.03
C SER A 141 3.22 -3.54 -11.84
N LEU A 142 2.89 -4.79 -12.13
CA LEU A 142 1.55 -5.33 -11.86
C LEU A 142 1.45 -5.67 -10.39
N ARG A 143 0.39 -5.20 -9.74
CA ARG A 143 0.13 -5.49 -8.33
C ARG A 143 -1.34 -5.81 -8.10
N VAL A 144 -1.60 -6.96 -7.53
CA VAL A 144 -2.93 -7.34 -7.02
C VAL A 144 -2.71 -7.80 -5.60
N ILE A 145 -3.35 -7.17 -4.63
CA ILE A 145 -3.12 -7.45 -3.21
C ILE A 145 -4.47 -7.72 -2.56
N THR A 146 -4.58 -8.83 -1.86
CA THR A 146 -5.72 -9.14 -1.01
C THR A 146 -5.26 -9.70 0.33
N PHE A 147 -6.11 -9.54 1.33
CA PHE A 147 -5.98 -10.21 2.62
C PHE A 147 -7.19 -11.11 2.82
N GLN A 148 -7.00 -12.42 2.69
CA GLN A 148 -8.05 -13.42 2.87
C GLN A 148 -7.84 -14.09 4.21
N LYS A 149 -8.81 -13.98 5.14
CA LYS A 149 -8.69 -14.48 6.52
C LYS A 149 -7.41 -13.95 7.19
N ASP A 150 -7.19 -12.65 7.08
CA ASP A 150 -6.04 -11.93 7.66
C ASP A 150 -4.66 -12.35 7.13
N ARG A 151 -4.60 -13.01 5.96
CA ARG A 151 -3.36 -13.47 5.34
C ARG A 151 -3.15 -12.91 3.95
N LEU A 152 -1.92 -12.55 3.63
CA LEU A 152 -1.56 -12.02 2.32
C LEU A 152 -1.72 -13.09 1.24
N ARG A 153 -2.43 -12.73 0.17
CA ARG A 153 -2.27 -13.34 -1.15
C ARG A 153 -2.13 -12.21 -2.17
N ALA A 154 -1.04 -12.18 -2.91
CA ALA A 154 -0.76 -11.08 -3.81
C ALA A 154 -0.02 -11.50 -5.07
N ILE A 155 -0.28 -10.80 -6.17
CA ILE A 155 0.55 -10.84 -7.36
C ILE A 155 1.43 -9.60 -7.35
N LYS A 156 2.72 -9.81 -7.60
CA LYS A 156 3.69 -8.77 -7.93
C LYS A 156 4.45 -9.19 -9.18
N ASP A 157 4.12 -8.57 -10.30
CA ASP A 157 4.64 -8.93 -11.62
C ASP A 157 4.43 -10.44 -11.89
N TRP A 158 5.48 -11.17 -12.24
CA TRP A 158 5.45 -12.62 -12.49
C TRP A 158 5.56 -13.48 -11.23
N PHE A 159 5.17 -12.96 -10.08
CA PHE A 159 5.27 -13.69 -8.81
C PHE A 159 3.97 -13.65 -8.02
N LEU A 160 3.56 -14.81 -7.55
CA LEU A 160 2.54 -14.99 -6.53
C LEU A 160 3.22 -15.01 -5.15
N LEU A 161 2.76 -14.15 -4.25
CA LEU A 161 3.16 -14.07 -2.85
C LEU A 161 2.03 -14.63 -1.99
N GLU A 162 2.36 -15.60 -1.15
CA GLU A 162 1.40 -16.27 -0.26
C GLU A 162 1.94 -16.38 1.16
N GLU A 163 1.17 -15.89 2.12
CA GLU A 163 1.50 -16.04 3.53
C GLU A 163 1.25 -17.46 4.02
N GLN A 164 2.27 -18.03 4.65
CA GLN A 164 2.27 -19.39 5.18
C GLN A 164 1.73 -19.45 6.62
N GLY A 165 1.65 -20.66 7.19
CA GLY A 165 1.17 -20.90 8.56
C GLY A 165 1.92 -20.15 9.65
N ASP A 166 3.20 -19.86 9.43
CA ASP A 166 4.14 -19.21 10.35
C ASP A 166 4.30 -17.70 10.09
N HIS A 167 3.41 -17.11 9.28
CA HIS A 167 3.46 -15.70 8.86
C HIS A 167 4.66 -15.33 7.99
N THR A 168 5.39 -16.30 7.44
CA THR A 168 6.38 -16.05 6.39
C THR A 168 5.71 -15.96 5.01
N LEU A 169 6.38 -15.30 4.06
CA LEU A 169 5.89 -15.21 2.69
C LEU A 169 6.62 -16.19 1.78
N ARG A 170 5.85 -17.03 1.09
CA ARG A 170 6.35 -17.85 -0.02
C ARG A 170 6.16 -17.08 -1.32
N GLN A 171 7.18 -17.12 -2.16
CA GLN A 171 7.15 -16.55 -3.51
C GLN A 171 7.20 -17.67 -4.54
N THR A 172 6.18 -17.72 -5.41
CA THR A 172 6.07 -18.69 -6.50
C THR A 172 6.09 -17.93 -7.83
N LYS A 173 6.88 -18.40 -8.80
CA LYS A 173 6.91 -17.82 -10.14
C LYS A 173 5.64 -18.20 -10.90
N ILE A 174 5.04 -17.23 -11.58
CA ILE A 174 3.93 -17.42 -12.53
C ILE A 174 4.55 -17.58 -13.92
N HIS A 175 4.11 -18.59 -14.67
CA HIS A 175 4.74 -19.00 -15.91
C HIS A 175 3.99 -18.56 -17.17
N SER A 176 2.72 -18.16 -17.04
CA SER A 176 1.91 -17.77 -18.20
C SER A 176 0.82 -16.73 -17.85
N MET A 177 0.33 -16.03 -18.87
CA MET A 177 -0.78 -15.09 -18.71
C MET A 177 -2.09 -15.78 -18.33
N SER A 178 -2.35 -16.98 -18.83
CA SER A 178 -3.53 -17.77 -18.46
C SER A 178 -3.50 -18.16 -16.97
N GLU A 179 -2.33 -18.57 -16.47
CA GLU A 179 -2.12 -18.82 -15.03
C GLU A 179 -2.32 -17.54 -14.21
N MET A 180 -1.74 -16.41 -14.64
CA MET A 180 -1.92 -15.12 -13.99
C MET A 180 -3.39 -14.70 -13.91
N MET A 181 -4.15 -14.85 -15.01
CA MET A 181 -5.58 -14.57 -15.06
C MET A 181 -6.37 -15.45 -14.09
N ALA A 182 -6.06 -16.75 -14.03
CA ALA A 182 -6.71 -17.67 -13.10
C ALA A 182 -6.48 -17.26 -11.64
N ILE A 183 -5.24 -16.90 -11.29
CA ILE A 183 -4.89 -16.42 -9.94
C ILE A 183 -5.63 -15.11 -9.63
N ILE A 184 -5.69 -14.14 -10.56
CA ILE A 184 -6.43 -12.88 -10.35
C ILE A 184 -7.91 -13.16 -10.12
N LYS A 185 -8.53 -14.08 -10.86
CA LYS A 185 -9.93 -14.47 -10.70
C LYS A 185 -10.22 -15.00 -9.30
N GLU A 186 -9.30 -15.77 -8.73
CA GLU A 186 -9.42 -16.28 -7.36
C GLU A 186 -9.21 -15.19 -6.30
N ILE A 187 -8.26 -14.29 -6.52
CA ILE A 187 -7.90 -13.22 -5.58
C ILE A 187 -8.95 -12.10 -5.55
N ALA A 188 -9.47 -11.73 -6.72
CA ALA A 188 -10.36 -10.61 -6.95
C ALA A 188 -11.56 -11.00 -7.82
N PRO A 189 -12.42 -11.93 -7.36
CA PRO A 189 -13.50 -12.50 -8.16
C PRO A 189 -14.57 -11.49 -8.61
N LYS A 190 -14.61 -10.32 -7.96
CA LYS A 190 -15.53 -9.23 -8.27
C LYS A 190 -15.08 -8.37 -9.46
N ILE A 191 -13.82 -8.48 -9.89
CA ILE A 191 -13.34 -7.80 -11.09
C ILE A 191 -13.72 -8.67 -12.28
N ASP A 192 -14.41 -8.08 -13.26
CA ASP A 192 -14.82 -8.81 -14.45
C ASP A 192 -13.61 -9.21 -15.30
N GLN A 193 -13.79 -10.26 -16.09
CA GLN A 193 -12.69 -10.87 -16.85
C GLN A 193 -12.18 -9.97 -17.98
N ASP A 194 -13.02 -9.13 -18.56
CA ASP A 194 -12.65 -8.21 -19.63
C ASP A 194 -11.71 -7.11 -19.09
N THR A 195 -12.04 -6.54 -17.93
CA THR A 195 -11.18 -5.59 -17.21
C THR A 195 -9.81 -6.19 -16.88
N VAL A 196 -9.76 -7.42 -16.36
CA VAL A 196 -8.49 -8.11 -16.07
C VAL A 196 -7.69 -8.33 -17.35
N SER A 197 -8.33 -8.82 -18.42
CA SER A 197 -7.66 -9.10 -19.69
C SER A 197 -7.05 -7.85 -20.30
N LYS A 198 -7.79 -6.74 -20.33
CA LYS A 198 -7.29 -5.43 -20.81
C LYS A 198 -6.11 -4.93 -19.98
N ALA A 199 -6.21 -5.02 -18.65
CA ALA A 199 -5.14 -4.60 -17.75
C ALA A 199 -3.85 -5.41 -17.97
N LEU A 200 -3.95 -6.73 -18.14
CA LEU A 200 -2.80 -7.60 -18.39
C LEU A 200 -2.16 -7.34 -19.76
N SER A 201 -2.97 -7.14 -20.81
CA SER A 201 -2.46 -6.79 -22.15
C SER A 201 -1.63 -5.51 -22.10
N HIS A 202 -2.18 -4.43 -21.51
CA HIS A 202 -1.45 -3.17 -21.38
C HIS A 202 -0.17 -3.31 -20.56
N TRP A 203 -0.20 -4.10 -19.48
CA TRP A 203 0.99 -4.35 -18.66
C TRP A 203 2.06 -5.14 -19.42
N GLN A 204 1.68 -6.13 -20.22
CA GLN A 204 2.60 -6.91 -21.05
C GLN A 204 3.29 -6.03 -22.08
N ASP A 205 2.53 -5.24 -22.85
CA ASP A 205 3.05 -4.32 -23.87
C ASP A 205 4.06 -3.34 -23.25
N ALA A 206 3.71 -2.78 -22.09
CA ALA A 206 4.58 -1.87 -21.35
C ALA A 206 5.85 -2.56 -20.82
N SER A 207 5.81 -3.87 -20.53
CA SER A 207 6.95 -4.63 -20.03
C SER A 207 7.90 -5.04 -21.16
N GLU A 208 7.37 -5.44 -22.31
CA GLU A 208 8.16 -5.82 -23.49
C GLU A 208 8.87 -4.62 -24.13
N CYS A 209 8.19 -3.47 -24.22
CA CYS A 209 8.81 -2.22 -24.69
C CYS A 209 10.02 -1.81 -23.83
N ARG A 210 10.03 -2.14 -22.53
CA ARG A 210 11.18 -1.87 -21.65
C ARG A 210 12.36 -2.80 -21.89
N MET A 211 12.11 -4.06 -22.28
CA MET A 211 13.19 -4.98 -22.61
C MET A 211 13.90 -4.58 -23.91
N SER A 212 13.17 -4.07 -24.91
CA SER A 212 13.77 -3.61 -26.18
C SER A 212 14.65 -2.35 -26.04
N HIS A 213 14.36 -1.49 -25.05
CA HIS A 213 15.14 -0.27 -24.78
C HIS A 213 16.38 -0.51 -23.89
N HIS A 214 16.53 -1.69 -23.29
CA HIS A 214 17.77 -2.08 -22.60
C HIS A 214 18.79 -2.76 -23.53
N VAL A 215 18.32 -3.40 -24.61
CA VAL A 215 19.22 -4.02 -25.61
C VAL A 215 19.93 -2.98 -26.49
N SER A 216 19.36 -1.78 -26.63
CA SER A 216 19.91 -0.68 -27.45
C SER A 216 20.95 0.22 -26.74
N LYS A 217 21.34 -0.12 -25.49
CA LYS A 217 22.42 0.58 -24.75
C LYS A 217 23.66 -0.27 -24.51
N ILE A 218 23.80 -1.38 -25.22
CA ILE A 218 25.03 -2.18 -25.29
C ILE A 218 25.55 -2.13 -26.73
N VAL A 219 26.17 -1.00 -27.08
CA VAL A 219 27.19 -0.88 -28.13
C VAL A 219 28.27 0.06 -27.60
#